data_AF-A0A7K1H8B8-F1
#
_entry.id   AF-A0A7K1H8B8-F1
#
_cell.length_a   1.000
_cell.length_b   1.000
_cell.length_c   1.000
_cell.angle_alpha   90.00
_cell.angle_beta   90.00
_cell.angle_gamma   90.00
#
_symmetry.space_group_name_H-M   'P 1'
#
loop_
_entity.id
_entity.type
_entity.pdbx_description
1 polymer ?
#
loop_
_entity_poly.entity_id
_entity_poly.type
_entity_poly.pdbx_seq_one_letter_code
_entity_poly.pdbx_strand_id
1 'polypeptide(L)'
;MNRARPTEPPVWFADAAEINPFQLLLDLHDQAVARTPGTGLDDVLTELALSAAVVSWWTRWQPSVIHTALRAGADLTDIAKATGLDAIDFLRRWWRWADVQTRLDIGGRPSVDPIEVRAIERRLGLGVVR
;
A
#
# COMPACT_ATOMS: atom_id res chain seq x y z
N MET A 1 -11.32 -40.84 15.63
CA MET A 1 -11.04 -40.64 14.19
C MET A 1 -10.32 -39.32 14.06
N ASN A 2 -9.01 -39.34 13.81
CA ASN A 2 -8.22 -38.12 13.57
C ASN A 2 -8.56 -37.59 12.18
N ARG A 3 -9.14 -36.38 12.08
CA ARG A 3 -9.17 -35.66 10.82
C ARG A 3 -7.72 -35.31 10.47
N ALA A 4 -7.20 -35.86 9.38
CA ALA A 4 -5.96 -35.40 8.79
C ALA A 4 -6.10 -33.89 8.51
N ARG A 5 -5.18 -33.08 9.04
CA ARG A 5 -5.11 -31.65 8.72
C ARG A 5 -4.81 -31.53 7.22
N PRO A 6 -5.38 -30.54 6.50
CA PRO A 6 -4.88 -30.18 5.18
C PRO A 6 -3.37 -29.93 5.28
N THR A 7 -2.63 -30.56 4.37
CA THR A 7 -1.16 -30.71 4.40
C THR A 7 -0.44 -29.66 3.55
N GLU A 8 -1.08 -28.52 3.28
CA GLU A 8 -0.42 -27.46 2.54
C GLU A 8 0.42 -26.60 3.49
N PRO A 9 1.69 -26.32 3.13
CA PRO A 9 2.53 -25.43 3.92
C PRO A 9 1.89 -24.03 3.99
N PRO A 10 2.15 -23.26 5.06
CA PRO A 10 1.61 -21.91 5.18
C PRO A 10 2.09 -21.02 4.05
N VAL A 11 1.23 -20.09 3.62
CA VAL A 11 1.61 -19.07 2.65
C VAL A 11 2.63 -18.15 3.28
N TRP A 12 3.74 -17.90 2.59
CA TRP A 12 4.76 -16.96 3.04
C TRP A 12 4.58 -15.60 2.40
N PHE A 13 5.20 -14.58 3.02
CA PHE A 13 5.10 -13.20 2.53
C PHE A 13 5.56 -13.05 1.07
N ALA A 14 6.62 -13.75 0.67
CA ALA A 14 7.15 -13.65 -0.69
C ALA A 14 6.11 -14.04 -1.74
N ASP A 15 5.35 -15.11 -1.46
CA ASP A 15 4.29 -15.58 -2.34
C ASP A 15 3.06 -14.65 -2.26
N ALA A 16 2.68 -14.23 -1.05
CA ALA A 16 1.55 -13.33 -0.83
C ALA A 16 1.74 -11.93 -1.45
N ALA A 17 2.98 -11.43 -1.53
CA ALA A 17 3.30 -10.12 -2.06
C ALA A 17 3.13 -9.99 -3.59
N GLU A 18 3.07 -11.13 -4.29
CA GLU A 18 2.85 -11.23 -5.74
C GLU A 18 1.36 -11.38 -6.10
N ILE A 19 0.50 -11.67 -5.12
CA ILE A 19 -0.94 -11.82 -5.33
C ILE A 19 -1.56 -10.46 -5.66
N ASN A 20 -2.56 -10.46 -6.56
CA ASN A 20 -3.37 -9.28 -6.81
C ASN A 20 -3.98 -8.75 -5.49
N PRO A 21 -3.89 -7.44 -5.19
CA PRO A 21 -4.29 -6.90 -3.89
C PRO A 21 -5.75 -7.11 -3.51
N PHE A 22 -6.66 -7.18 -4.48
CA PHE A 22 -8.07 -7.45 -4.21
C PHE A 22 -8.27 -8.93 -3.85
N GLN A 23 -7.58 -9.83 -4.54
CA GLN A 23 -7.60 -11.24 -4.18
C GLN A 23 -6.98 -11.47 -2.81
N LEU A 24 -5.88 -10.79 -2.50
CA LEU A 24 -5.22 -10.86 -1.21
C LEU A 24 -6.13 -10.44 -0.04
N LEU A 25 -7.01 -9.45 -0.26
CA LEU A 25 -8.02 -9.06 0.74
C LEU A 25 -9.12 -10.12 0.92
N LEU A 26 -9.54 -10.78 -0.16
CA LEU A 26 -10.48 -11.90 -0.09
C LEU A 26 -9.87 -13.09 0.64
N ASP A 27 -8.62 -13.45 0.31
CA ASP A 27 -7.91 -14.55 0.95
C ASP A 27 -7.73 -14.31 2.46
N LEU A 28 -7.38 -13.07 2.84
CA LEU A 28 -7.29 -12.68 4.25
C LEU A 28 -8.65 -12.76 4.96
N HIS A 29 -9.72 -12.29 4.32
CA HIS A 29 -11.07 -12.39 4.85
C HIS A 29 -11.48 -13.85 5.08
N ASP A 30 -11.28 -14.69 4.08
CA ASP A 30 -11.67 -16.09 4.13
C ASP A 30 -10.89 -16.85 5.21
N GLN A 31 -9.59 -16.58 5.33
CA GLN A 31 -8.75 -17.12 6.40
C GLN A 31 -9.22 -16.68 7.79
N ALA A 32 -9.59 -15.41 7.96
CA ALA A 32 -10.08 -14.89 9.24
C ALA A 32 -11.44 -15.50 9.64
N VAL A 33 -12.35 -15.70 8.66
CA VAL A 33 -13.69 -16.25 8.89
C VAL A 33 -13.66 -17.77 9.11
N ALA A 34 -12.72 -18.49 8.48
CA ALA A 34 -12.55 -19.93 8.65
C ALA A 34 -12.01 -20.33 10.04
N ARG A 35 -11.59 -19.38 10.88
CA ARG A 35 -11.06 -19.67 12.23
C ARG A 35 -12.13 -20.26 13.15
N THR A 36 -11.99 -21.54 13.46
CA THR A 36 -12.61 -22.17 14.65
C THR A 36 -11.64 -22.21 15.84
N PRO A 37 -12.14 -22.27 17.10
CA PRO A 37 -11.29 -22.47 18.27
C PRO A 37 -10.42 -23.74 18.11
N GLY A 38 -9.10 -23.58 18.06
CA GLY A 38 -8.13 -24.66 17.83
C GLY A 38 -7.26 -24.54 16.57
N THR A 39 -7.27 -23.39 15.88
CA THR A 39 -6.41 -23.09 14.71
C THR A 39 -4.93 -23.40 14.98
N GLY A 40 -4.30 -24.11 14.03
CA GLY A 40 -2.92 -24.55 14.13
C GLY A 40 -1.92 -23.41 13.86
N LEU A 41 -0.64 -23.68 14.13
CA LEU A 41 0.46 -22.73 13.87
C LEU A 41 0.47 -22.23 12.41
N ASP A 42 0.23 -23.14 11.45
CA ASP A 42 0.28 -22.81 10.02
C ASP A 42 -0.84 -21.83 9.61
N ASP A 43 -2.03 -21.96 10.21
CA ASP A 43 -3.15 -21.03 9.96
C ASP A 43 -2.81 -19.61 10.44
N VAL A 44 -2.16 -19.51 11.60
CA VAL A 44 -1.72 -18.23 12.18
C VAL A 44 -0.61 -17.60 11.35
N LEU A 45 0.36 -18.40 10.89
CA LEU A 45 1.44 -17.92 10.05
C LEU A 45 0.95 -17.45 8.68
N THR A 46 -0.03 -18.17 8.10
CA THR A 46 -0.68 -17.80 6.84
C THR A 46 -1.39 -16.45 6.98
N GLU A 47 -2.20 -16.27 8.03
CA GLU A 47 -2.88 -14.99 8.27
C GLU A 47 -1.90 -13.84 8.48
N LEU A 48 -0.79 -14.08 9.18
CA LEU A 48 0.26 -13.08 9.36
C LEU A 48 0.90 -12.68 8.03
N ALA A 49 1.22 -13.66 7.17
CA ALA A 49 1.79 -13.41 5.85
C ALA A 49 0.83 -12.62 4.96
N LEU A 50 -0.44 -13.01 4.92
CA LEU A 50 -1.49 -12.31 4.16
C LEU A 50 -1.66 -10.88 4.68
N SER A 51 -1.76 -10.71 6.01
CA SER A 51 -1.87 -9.39 6.63
C SER A 51 -0.67 -8.49 6.32
N ALA A 52 0.54 -9.03 6.40
CA ALA A 52 1.76 -8.29 6.08
C ALA A 52 1.83 -7.90 4.60
N ALA A 53 1.42 -8.80 3.69
CA ALA A 53 1.35 -8.51 2.27
C ALA A 53 0.31 -7.41 1.96
N VAL A 54 -0.86 -7.44 2.62
CA VAL A 54 -1.89 -6.39 2.49
C VAL A 54 -1.32 -5.03 2.91
N VAL A 55 -0.69 -4.96 4.09
CA VAL A 55 -0.08 -3.72 4.59
C VAL A 55 1.02 -3.23 3.64
N SER A 56 1.90 -4.12 3.18
CA SER A 56 2.97 -3.80 2.23
C SER A 56 2.41 -3.24 0.91
N TRP A 57 1.38 -3.87 0.36
CA TRP A 57 0.78 -3.44 -0.89
C TRP A 57 0.14 -2.06 -0.77
N TRP A 58 -0.72 -1.86 0.24
CA TRP A 58 -1.40 -0.57 0.43
C TRP A 58 -0.42 0.55 0.77
N THR A 59 0.67 0.25 1.47
CA THR A 59 1.72 1.24 1.73
C THR A 59 2.44 1.66 0.44
N ARG A 60 2.67 0.73 -0.50
CA ARG A 60 3.25 1.04 -1.82
C ARG A 60 2.31 1.83 -2.71
N TRP A 61 1.00 1.57 -2.64
CA TRP A 61 -0.02 2.21 -3.48
C TRP A 61 -0.49 3.56 -2.96
N GLN A 62 -0.56 3.76 -1.64
CA GLN A 62 -1.11 4.97 -1.03
C GLN A 62 -0.52 6.28 -1.59
N PRO A 63 0.81 6.41 -1.87
CA PRO A 63 1.37 7.63 -2.44
C PRO A 63 0.82 8.01 -3.83
N SER A 64 0.45 7.05 -4.69
CA SER A 64 -0.12 7.35 -6.02
C SER A 64 -1.55 7.87 -5.91
N VAL A 65 -2.32 7.35 -4.95
CA VAL A 65 -3.67 7.83 -4.63
C VAL A 65 -3.61 9.22 -3.99
N ILE A 66 -2.67 9.45 -3.06
CA ILE A 66 -2.40 10.78 -2.51
C ILE A 66 -2.08 11.75 -3.64
N HIS A 67 -1.19 11.39 -4.57
CA HIS A 67 -0.84 12.22 -5.71
C HIS A 67 -2.06 12.54 -6.58
N THR A 68 -2.93 11.57 -6.84
CA THR A 68 -4.17 11.77 -7.62
C THR A 68 -5.12 12.75 -6.91
N ALA A 69 -5.28 12.62 -5.60
CA ALA A 69 -6.10 13.52 -4.80
C ALA A 69 -5.53 14.95 -4.77
N LEU A 70 -4.21 15.08 -4.57
CA LEU A 70 -3.51 16.36 -4.67
C LEU A 70 -3.70 16.94 -6.09
N ARG A 71 -3.51 16.17 -7.15
CA ARG A 71 -3.75 16.66 -8.52
C ARG A 71 -5.19 17.16 -8.72
N ALA A 72 -6.17 16.49 -8.10
CA ALA A 72 -7.58 16.90 -8.13
C ALA A 72 -7.91 18.14 -7.27
N GLY A 73 -6.97 18.66 -6.49
CA GLY A 73 -7.14 19.89 -5.72
C GLY A 73 -7.17 19.71 -4.21
N ALA A 74 -7.06 18.49 -3.69
CA ALA A 74 -7.03 18.25 -2.24
C ALA A 74 -5.91 19.03 -1.56
N ASP A 75 -6.19 19.56 -0.36
CA ASP A 75 -5.21 20.17 0.51
C ASP A 75 -4.64 19.16 1.53
N LEU A 76 -3.71 19.61 2.38
CA LEU A 76 -3.10 18.72 3.39
C LEU A 76 -4.10 18.20 4.42
N THR A 77 -5.14 18.98 4.74
CA THR A 77 -6.18 18.63 5.70
C THR A 77 -7.06 17.52 5.15
N ASP A 78 -7.43 17.61 3.87
CA ASP A 78 -8.20 16.57 3.18
C ASP A 78 -7.47 15.23 3.19
N ILE A 79 -6.17 15.26 2.86
CA ILE A 79 -5.34 14.04 2.86
C ILE A 79 -5.17 13.47 4.27
N ALA A 80 -4.92 14.32 5.28
CA ALA A 80 -4.82 13.87 6.66
C ALA A 80 -6.11 13.20 7.14
N LYS A 81 -7.27 13.80 6.85
CA LYS A 81 -8.59 13.22 7.18
C LYS A 81 -8.84 11.90 6.47
N ALA A 82 -8.49 11.80 5.18
CA ALA A 82 -8.72 10.60 4.38
C ALA A 82 -7.81 9.44 4.77
N THR A 83 -6.59 9.72 5.24
CA THR A 83 -5.57 8.71 5.53
C THR A 83 -5.42 8.39 7.01
N GLY A 84 -5.90 9.27 7.89
CA GLY A 84 -5.61 9.21 9.33
C GLY A 84 -4.14 9.46 9.68
N LEU A 85 -3.33 9.92 8.72
CA LEU A 85 -1.90 10.19 8.90
C LEU A 85 -1.65 11.66 9.25
N ASP A 86 -0.55 11.90 9.96
CA ASP A 86 0.00 13.24 10.09
C ASP A 86 0.48 13.78 8.73
N ALA A 87 0.44 15.11 8.58
CA ALA A 87 0.85 15.77 7.36
C ALA A 87 2.29 15.46 6.96
N ILE A 88 3.21 15.42 7.92
CA ILE A 88 4.62 15.14 7.68
C ILE A 88 4.79 13.71 7.15
N ASP A 89 4.02 12.75 7.67
CA ASP A 89 4.16 11.35 7.32
C ASP A 89 3.68 11.06 5.90
N PHE A 90 2.51 11.57 5.52
CA PHE A 90 2.03 11.34 4.16
C PHE A 90 2.85 12.15 3.15
N LEU A 91 3.32 13.36 3.48
CA LEU A 91 4.19 14.15 2.60
C LEU A 91 5.52 13.45 2.35
N ARG A 92 6.14 12.90 3.39
CA ARG A 92 7.39 12.12 3.27
C ARG A 92 7.21 10.91 2.34
N ARG A 93 6.10 10.18 2.50
CA ARG A 93 5.77 9.03 1.63
C ARG A 93 5.54 9.48 0.19
N TRP A 94 4.78 10.55 0.01
CA TRP A 94 4.47 11.11 -1.30
C TRP A 94 5.72 11.62 -2.03
N TRP A 95 6.59 12.38 -1.36
CA TRP A 95 7.84 12.86 -1.95
C TRP A 95 8.77 11.74 -2.39
N ARG A 96 8.99 10.73 -1.53
CA ARG A 96 9.82 9.58 -1.89
C ARG A 96 9.28 8.85 -3.12
N TRP A 97 7.96 8.71 -3.21
CA TRP A 97 7.32 8.13 -4.38
C TRP A 97 7.47 9.03 -5.62
N ALA A 98 7.19 10.33 -5.50
CA ALA A 98 7.25 11.29 -6.61
C ALA A 98 8.67 11.40 -7.19
N ASP A 99 9.71 11.37 -6.35
CA ASP A 99 11.11 11.35 -6.80
C ASP A 99 11.42 10.13 -7.68
N VAL A 100 10.90 8.95 -7.32
CA VAL A 100 11.04 7.74 -8.16
C VAL A 100 10.25 7.88 -9.46
N GLN A 101 8.98 8.29 -9.39
CA GLN A 101 8.12 8.34 -10.57
C GLN A 101 8.53 9.40 -11.60
N THR A 102 9.12 10.50 -11.15
CA THR A 102 9.65 11.55 -12.03
C THR A 102 10.94 11.15 -12.74
N ARG A 103 11.64 10.13 -12.25
CA ARG A 103 12.86 9.57 -12.87
C ARG A 103 12.59 8.29 -13.67
N LEU A 104 11.47 7.63 -13.42
CA LEU A 104 11.06 6.41 -14.11
C LEU A 104 10.68 6.74 -15.57
N ASP A 105 11.51 6.34 -16.52
CA ASP A 105 11.28 6.54 -17.95
C ASP A 105 10.41 5.40 -18.52
N ILE A 106 9.26 5.76 -19.06
CA ILE A 106 8.34 4.88 -19.79
C ILE A 106 8.12 5.47 -21.17
N GLY A 107 8.80 4.93 -22.18
CA GLY A 107 8.63 5.34 -23.58
C GLY A 107 9.21 6.73 -23.90
N GLY A 108 10.31 7.11 -23.26
CA GLY A 108 10.99 8.41 -23.42
C GLY A 108 10.36 9.53 -22.61
N ARG A 109 9.53 9.20 -21.62
CA ARG A 109 8.79 10.16 -20.79
C ARG A 109 8.77 9.71 -19.33
N PRO A 110 8.90 10.64 -18.36
CA PRO A 110 8.66 10.34 -16.97
C PRO A 110 7.27 9.75 -16.72
N SER A 111 7.17 8.78 -15.80
CA SER A 111 5.89 8.21 -15.39
C SER A 111 4.97 9.25 -14.73
N VAL A 112 5.54 10.26 -14.07
CA VAL A 112 4.84 11.45 -13.55
C VAL A 112 5.60 12.68 -14.01
N ASP A 113 4.89 13.68 -14.54
CA ASP A 113 5.51 14.93 -15.01
C ASP A 113 6.12 15.71 -13.83
N PRO A 114 7.43 16.01 -13.82
CA PRO A 114 8.06 16.82 -12.78
C PRO A 114 7.46 18.24 -12.64
N ILE A 115 6.88 18.80 -13.70
CA ILE A 115 6.18 20.09 -13.67
C ILE A 115 4.92 19.98 -12.82
N GLU A 116 4.19 18.87 -12.92
CA GLU A 116 2.98 18.61 -12.14
C GLU A 116 3.32 18.53 -10.65
N VAL A 117 4.37 17.80 -10.27
CA VAL A 117 4.82 17.71 -8.87
C VAL A 117 5.16 19.10 -8.32
N ARG A 118 5.92 19.91 -9.07
CA ARG A 118 6.24 21.30 -8.66
C ARG A 118 5.02 22.20 -8.56
N ALA A 119 3.99 21.98 -9.39
CA ALA A 119 2.74 22.74 -9.30
C ALA A 119 2.00 22.39 -8.00
N ILE A 120 1.94 21.11 -7.64
CA ILE A 120 1.36 20.64 -6.38
C ILE A 120 2.13 21.21 -5.19
N GLU A 121 3.45 21.11 -5.17
CA GLU A 121 4.30 21.64 -4.08
C GLU A 121 4.08 23.13 -3.83
N ARG A 122 4.06 23.93 -4.90
CA ARG A 122 3.80 25.37 -4.81
C ARG A 122 2.41 25.67 -4.25
N ARG A 123 1.39 24.93 -4.67
CA ARG A 123 0.02 25.10 -4.17
C ARG A 123 -0.08 24.75 -2.69
N LEU A 124 0.67 23.75 -2.23
CA LEU A 124 0.73 23.34 -0.83
C LEU A 124 1.61 24.26 0.04
N GLY A 125 2.25 25.28 -0.54
CA GLY A 125 3.17 26.16 0.20
C GLY A 125 4.45 25.45 0.66
N LEU A 126 4.77 24.30 0.07
CA LEU A 126 5.98 23.54 0.34
C LEU A 126 7.11 24.22 -0.43
N GLY A 127 7.84 25.13 0.24
CA GLY A 127 9.04 25.74 -0.32
C GLY A 127 10.01 24.66 -0.80
N VAL A 128 10.83 24.98 -1.81
CA VAL A 128 11.79 24.04 -2.42
C VAL A 128 12.86 23.67 -1.39
N VAL A 129 12.55 22.73 -0.49
CA VAL A 129 13.53 22.04 0.34
C VAL A 129 13.97 20.83 -0.48
N ARG A 130 15.04 21.05 -1.26
CA ARG A 130 15.81 20.00 -1.91
C ARG A 130 16.86 19.48 -0.95
#